data_AF-A0A7S1JP50-F1
#
_entry.id   AF-A0A7S1JP50-F1
#
_cell.length_a   1.000
_cell.length_b   1.000
_cell.length_c   1.000
_cell.angle_alpha   90.00
_cell.angle_beta   90.00
_cell.angle_gamma   90.00
#
_symmetry.space_group_name_H-M   'P 1'
#
loop_
_entity.id
_entity.type
_entity.pdbx_description
1 polymer ?
#
loop_
_entity_poly.entity_id
_entity_poly.type
_entity_poly.pdbx_seq_one_letter_code
_entity_poly.pdbx_strand_id
1 'polypeptide(L)'
;AERHQGPLANLEGIGPIETRGVLFNLQELDGWASELQLILVARGCCRSLRSLKVKLVDEAMVSHPVFLFAEDLQEFANAVCVDNVPLTLTGGVGIFDLVLLQSALFPPASSPILKTVLRQLAQQAAQVSVGLNSTLSTPLDTPTPAMLDLARGLAFDKATRVLVANIDSLLQAPAAPPAPAPGLAAVAIIEEMQPIPQASALVISERMTAA
;
A
#
# COMPACT_ATOMS: atom_id res chain seq x y z
N ALA A 1 13.36 -8.19 41.92
CA ALA A 1 13.68 -6.99 41.13
C ALA A 1 12.38 -6.35 40.70
N GLU A 2 12.00 -5.25 41.34
CA GLU A 2 10.80 -4.51 40.96
C GLU A 2 11.04 -3.92 39.57
N ARG A 3 10.29 -4.40 38.56
CA ARG A 3 10.22 -3.76 37.25
C ARG A 3 9.65 -2.37 37.49
N HIS A 4 10.52 -1.39 37.67
CA HIS A 4 10.15 0.01 37.61
C HIS A 4 9.61 0.22 36.20
N GLN A 5 8.29 0.19 36.09
CA GLN A 5 7.54 0.58 34.93
C GLN A 5 8.04 1.99 34.56
N GLY A 6 8.74 2.10 33.43
CA GLY A 6 9.25 3.39 32.96
C GLY A 6 8.12 4.41 32.82
N PRO A 7 8.43 5.70 32.64
CA PRO A 7 7.43 6.77 32.65
C PRO A 7 6.30 6.59 31.62
N LEU A 8 6.49 5.77 30.59
CA LEU A 8 5.50 5.47 29.55
C LEU A 8 4.93 4.04 29.62
N ALA A 9 5.14 3.29 30.69
CA ALA A 9 4.71 1.89 30.78
C ALA A 9 3.20 1.67 30.74
N ASN A 10 2.42 2.70 31.10
CA ASN A 10 0.95 2.68 31.02
C ASN A 10 0.45 3.60 29.89
N LEU A 11 1.30 3.94 28.92
CA LEU A 11 0.90 4.73 27.77
C LEU A 11 -0.04 3.91 26.90
N GLU A 12 -1.31 4.28 26.87
CA GLU A 12 -2.34 3.54 26.12
C GLU A 12 -2.59 4.11 24.72
N GLY A 13 -2.13 5.33 24.45
CA GLY A 13 -2.34 5.98 23.16
C GLY A 13 -1.32 7.06 22.87
N ILE A 14 -1.01 7.20 21.59
CA ILE A 14 -0.28 8.32 21.02
C ILE A 14 -1.17 9.06 20.02
N GLY A 15 -0.84 10.31 19.73
CA GLY A 15 -1.45 11.04 18.62
C GLY A 15 -1.19 10.35 17.28
N PRO A 16 -1.87 10.78 16.20
CA PRO A 16 -1.60 10.24 14.87
C PRO A 16 -0.14 10.49 14.48
N ILE A 17 0.49 9.44 13.96
CA ILE A 17 1.81 9.52 13.34
C ILE A 17 1.59 10.18 11.99
N GLU A 18 2.07 11.41 11.85
CA GLU A 18 1.97 12.15 10.61
C GLU A 18 3.08 11.72 9.66
N THR A 19 2.67 11.34 8.46
CA THR A 19 3.57 10.83 7.44
C THR A 19 3.35 11.65 6.17
N ARG A 20 4.41 12.34 5.73
CA ARG A 20 4.45 13.13 4.49
C ARG A 20 5.06 12.30 3.38
N GLY A 21 4.63 12.53 2.13
CA GLY A 21 5.30 11.97 0.95
C GLY A 21 5.41 10.43 0.84
N VAL A 22 4.81 9.70 1.77
CA VAL A 22 5.17 8.33 2.18
C VAL A 22 5.09 7.30 1.06
N LEU A 23 4.29 7.52 0.04
CA LEU A 23 4.13 6.53 -1.03
C LEU A 23 4.79 6.96 -2.35
N PHE A 24 5.59 8.04 -2.32
CA PHE A 24 6.40 8.52 -3.44
C PHE A 24 7.91 8.44 -3.21
N ASN A 25 8.37 8.53 -1.95
CA ASN A 25 9.80 8.58 -1.65
C ASN A 25 10.17 7.67 -0.48
N LEU A 26 10.93 6.61 -0.79
CA LEU A 26 11.50 5.67 0.19
C LEU A 26 12.37 6.37 1.24
N GLN A 27 12.96 7.52 0.89
CA GLN A 27 13.89 8.23 1.75
C GLN A 27 13.22 8.93 2.95
N GLU A 28 11.93 9.28 2.85
CA GLU A 28 11.17 9.88 3.97
C GLU A 28 10.50 8.83 4.85
N LEU A 29 10.40 7.60 4.36
CA LEU A 29 9.92 6.44 5.09
C LEU A 29 10.96 5.86 6.04
N ASP A 30 12.24 6.08 5.73
CA ASP A 30 13.33 5.39 6.40
C ASP A 30 13.47 5.83 7.87
N GLY A 31 13.39 4.85 8.78
CA GLY A 31 13.83 4.97 10.16
C GLY A 31 12.88 5.63 11.16
N TRP A 32 11.77 6.26 10.74
CA TRP A 32 10.86 6.92 11.71
C TRP A 32 10.26 5.92 12.71
N ALA A 33 9.88 4.73 12.23
CA ALA A 33 9.28 3.68 13.05
C ALA A 33 10.29 3.15 14.06
N SER A 34 11.53 2.90 13.61
CA SER A 34 12.62 2.42 14.46
C SER A 34 13.01 3.43 15.54
N GLU A 35 13.10 4.72 15.20
CA GLU A 35 13.45 5.77 16.16
C GLU A 35 12.37 5.95 17.22
N LEU A 36 11.10 6.05 16.81
CA LEU A 36 9.98 6.19 17.73
C LEU A 36 9.83 4.95 18.62
N GLN A 37 9.95 3.75 18.04
CA GLN A 37 9.95 2.49 18.79
C GLN A 37 11.04 2.49 19.86
N LEU A 38 12.27 2.85 19.49
CA LEU A 38 13.41 2.87 20.40
C LEU A 38 13.14 3.80 21.60
N ILE A 39 12.62 5.01 21.34
CA ILE A 39 12.29 5.98 22.39
C ILE A 39 11.19 5.44 23.31
N LEU A 40 10.11 4.90 22.75
CA LEU A 40 8.98 4.37 23.52
C LEU A 40 9.41 3.20 24.41
N VAL A 41 10.13 2.22 23.84
CA VAL A 41 10.64 1.06 24.57
C VAL A 41 11.62 1.48 25.66
N ALA A 42 12.56 2.38 25.37
CA ALA A 42 13.52 2.90 26.36
C ALA A 42 12.84 3.62 27.53
N ARG A 43 11.63 4.16 27.32
CA ARG A 43 10.80 4.80 28.35
C ARG A 43 9.77 3.85 28.99
N GLY A 44 9.86 2.56 28.68
CA GLY A 44 9.07 1.49 29.30
C GLY A 44 7.74 1.19 28.62
N CYS A 45 7.41 1.84 27.49
CA CYS A 45 6.21 1.54 26.69
C CYS A 45 6.42 0.22 25.93
N CYS A 46 6.06 -0.88 26.56
CA CYS A 46 6.17 -2.23 26.01
C CYS A 46 4.79 -2.87 25.99
N ARG A 47 4.21 -3.05 24.80
CA ARG A 47 2.89 -3.65 24.58
C ARG A 47 1.73 -2.98 25.35
N SER A 48 1.73 -1.66 25.45
CA SER A 48 0.70 -0.89 26.18
C SER A 48 -0.22 -0.08 25.26
N LEU A 49 0.23 0.27 24.04
CA LEU A 49 -0.58 1.07 23.13
C LEU A 49 -1.79 0.27 22.62
N ARG A 50 -2.97 0.87 22.71
CA ARG A 50 -4.26 0.26 22.36
C ARG A 50 -4.80 0.70 21.00
N SER A 51 -4.16 1.64 20.34
CA SER A 51 -4.53 2.06 18.99
C SER A 51 -3.33 2.63 18.24
N LEU A 52 -3.25 2.36 16.95
CA LEU A 52 -2.26 2.95 16.05
C LEU A 52 -3.00 3.83 15.04
N LYS A 53 -2.63 5.11 14.99
CA LYS A 53 -3.23 6.08 14.08
C LYS A 53 -2.13 6.64 13.20
N VAL A 54 -2.35 6.62 11.90
CA VAL A 54 -1.45 7.21 10.90
C VAL A 54 -2.24 8.24 10.11
N LYS A 55 -1.63 9.39 9.88
CA LYS A 55 -2.21 10.47 9.06
C LYS A 55 -1.28 10.77 7.89
N LEU A 56 -1.75 10.49 6.69
CA LEU A 56 -1.13 10.90 5.43
C LEU A 56 -1.42 12.40 5.26
N VAL A 57 -0.36 13.21 5.28
CA VAL A 57 -0.49 14.67 5.21
C VAL A 57 -0.72 15.15 3.78
N ASP A 58 -0.13 14.46 2.81
CA ASP A 58 -0.22 14.77 1.38
C ASP A 58 -1.08 13.74 0.64
N GLU A 59 -1.55 14.12 -0.56
CA GLU A 59 -2.29 13.20 -1.43
C GLU A 59 -1.38 12.07 -1.90
N ALA A 60 -1.62 10.84 -1.42
CA ALA A 60 -0.71 9.73 -1.62
C ALA A 60 -1.04 8.90 -2.87
N MET A 61 0.00 8.40 -3.56
CA MET A 61 -0.13 7.36 -4.60
C MET A 61 0.30 6.02 -4.05
N VAL A 62 -0.61 5.05 -3.93
CA VAL A 62 -0.28 3.72 -3.44
C VAL A 62 0.52 2.95 -4.50
N SER A 63 1.79 2.73 -4.19
CA SER A 63 2.75 1.99 -5.02
C SER A 63 3.62 1.08 -4.14
N HIS A 64 4.68 0.46 -4.69
CA HIS A 64 5.48 -0.56 -4.02
C HIS A 64 6.05 -0.19 -2.63
N PRO A 65 6.45 1.07 -2.33
CA PRO A 65 6.87 1.49 -0.99
C PRO A 65 5.88 1.19 0.13
N VAL A 66 4.59 0.96 -0.19
CA VAL A 66 3.58 0.56 0.79
C VAL A 66 3.92 -0.75 1.51
N PHE A 67 4.66 -1.66 0.88
CA PHE A 67 5.06 -2.92 1.50
C PHE A 67 6.04 -2.69 2.65
N LEU A 68 7.09 -1.90 2.42
CA LEU A 68 8.08 -1.51 3.43
C LEU A 68 7.42 -0.73 4.57
N PHE A 69 6.56 0.23 4.23
CA PHE A 69 5.79 0.96 5.22
C PHE A 69 4.95 0.05 6.13
N ALA A 70 4.27 -0.94 5.55
CA ALA A 70 3.45 -1.88 6.31
C ALA A 70 4.30 -2.83 7.18
N GLU A 71 5.50 -3.19 6.74
CA GLU A 71 6.47 -3.97 7.51
C GLU A 71 6.99 -3.16 8.72
N ASP A 72 7.42 -1.92 8.50
CA ASP A 72 7.86 -1.02 9.57
C ASP A 72 6.76 -0.79 10.62
N LEU A 73 5.51 -0.60 10.17
CA LEU A 73 4.36 -0.51 11.07
C LEU A 73 4.12 -1.81 11.84
N GLN A 74 4.34 -2.96 11.21
CA GLN A 74 4.17 -4.27 11.85
C GLN A 74 5.22 -4.48 12.95
N GLU A 75 6.47 -4.15 12.68
CA GLU A 75 7.54 -4.20 13.68
C GLU A 75 7.28 -3.24 14.84
N PHE A 76 6.92 -1.99 14.53
CA PHE A 76 6.53 -0.99 15.50
C PHE A 76 5.40 -1.50 16.40
N ALA A 77 4.30 -1.96 15.80
CA ALA A 77 3.15 -2.45 16.54
C ALA A 77 3.51 -3.65 17.44
N ASN A 78 4.36 -4.57 16.97
CA ASN A 78 4.80 -5.71 17.76
C ASN A 78 5.59 -5.31 19.01
N ALA A 79 6.37 -4.23 18.93
CA ALA A 79 7.19 -3.75 20.03
C ALA A 79 6.37 -2.99 21.10
N VAL A 80 5.48 -2.09 20.68
CA VAL A 80 4.85 -1.12 21.60
C VAL A 80 3.34 -1.29 21.80
N CYS A 81 2.65 -2.01 20.91
CA CYS A 81 1.19 -2.17 20.98
C CYS A 81 0.76 -3.49 21.63
N VAL A 82 -0.47 -3.50 22.14
CA VAL A 82 -1.17 -4.73 22.52
C VAL A 82 -1.47 -5.58 21.27
N ASP A 83 -1.70 -6.88 21.48
CA ASP A 83 -2.13 -7.79 20.41
C ASP A 83 -3.39 -7.29 19.69
N ASN A 84 -3.42 -7.43 18.36
CA ASN A 84 -4.54 -7.04 17.50
C ASN A 84 -4.95 -5.55 17.65
N VAL A 85 -3.95 -4.67 17.76
CA VAL A 85 -4.18 -3.23 17.87
C VAL A 85 -4.99 -2.72 16.66
N PRO A 86 -6.07 -1.94 16.87
CA PRO A 86 -6.77 -1.28 15.79
C PRO A 86 -5.83 -0.25 15.13
N LEU A 87 -5.68 -0.38 13.82
CA LEU A 87 -4.94 0.54 12.96
C LEU A 87 -5.94 1.43 12.20
N THR A 88 -5.71 2.74 12.19
CA THR A 88 -6.50 3.71 11.42
C THR A 88 -5.58 4.60 10.60
N LEU A 89 -5.75 4.58 9.28
CA LEU A 89 -5.12 5.46 8.32
C LEU A 89 -6.12 6.54 7.92
N THR A 90 -5.69 7.80 8.01
CA THR A 90 -6.47 8.96 7.60
C THR A 90 -5.69 9.79 6.60
N GLY A 91 -6.36 10.42 5.64
CA GLY A 91 -5.74 11.30 4.67
C GLY A 91 -6.37 11.18 3.28
N GLY A 92 -5.81 11.90 2.32
CA GLY A 92 -6.20 11.78 0.92
C GLY A 92 -5.34 10.72 0.23
N VAL A 93 -5.96 9.69 -0.34
CA VAL A 93 -5.28 8.81 -1.29
C VAL A 93 -5.72 9.24 -2.68
N GLY A 94 -4.78 9.74 -3.48
CA GLY A 94 -5.09 10.20 -4.83
C GLY A 94 -5.29 9.02 -5.77
N ILE A 95 -4.27 8.15 -5.85
CA ILE A 95 -4.24 7.06 -6.83
C ILE A 95 -3.87 5.74 -6.13
N PHE A 96 -4.59 4.67 -6.43
CA PHE A 96 -4.21 3.30 -6.06
C PHE A 96 -3.79 2.52 -7.32
N ASP A 97 -2.54 2.07 -7.39
CA ASP A 97 -2.03 1.37 -8.58
C ASP A 97 -2.14 -0.16 -8.46
N LEU A 98 -3.07 -0.77 -9.20
CA LEU A 98 -3.31 -2.20 -9.13
C LEU A 98 -2.13 -3.07 -9.59
N VAL A 99 -1.19 -2.49 -10.34
CA VAL A 99 0.06 -3.16 -10.71
C VAL A 99 0.84 -3.56 -9.46
N LEU A 100 0.66 -2.86 -8.33
CA LEU A 100 1.29 -3.19 -7.05
C LEU A 100 0.97 -4.63 -6.60
N LEU A 101 -0.23 -5.13 -6.90
CA LEU A 101 -0.65 -6.48 -6.53
C LEU A 101 0.12 -7.54 -7.32
N GLN A 102 0.62 -7.20 -8.50
CA GLN A 102 1.37 -8.09 -9.39
C GLN A 102 2.88 -7.93 -9.25
N SER A 103 3.33 -7.14 -8.28
CA SER A 103 4.75 -6.92 -8.06
C SER A 103 5.45 -8.19 -7.61
N ALA A 104 6.65 -8.43 -8.12
CA ALA A 104 7.54 -9.47 -7.56
C ALA A 104 7.92 -9.20 -6.10
N LEU A 105 7.73 -7.96 -5.62
CA LEU A 105 7.92 -7.56 -4.23
C LEU A 105 6.71 -7.88 -3.34
N PHE A 106 5.64 -8.46 -3.89
CA PHE A 106 4.48 -8.86 -3.11
C PHE A 106 4.86 -9.97 -2.12
N PRO A 107 4.65 -9.78 -0.81
CA PRO A 107 5.07 -10.77 0.17
C PRO A 107 4.21 -12.05 0.05
N PRO A 108 4.83 -13.25 0.08
CA PRO A 108 4.10 -14.53 -0.04
C PRO A 108 3.04 -14.74 1.05
N ALA A 109 3.29 -14.19 2.25
CA ALA A 109 2.36 -14.15 3.36
C ALA A 109 2.13 -12.69 3.76
N SER A 110 0.97 -12.14 3.41
CA SER A 110 0.62 -10.76 3.76
C SER A 110 0.34 -10.64 5.26
N SER A 111 1.05 -9.72 5.92
CA SER A 111 0.84 -9.43 7.34
C SER A 111 -0.55 -8.85 7.59
N PRO A 112 -1.13 -9.02 8.79
CA PRO A 112 -2.41 -8.40 9.14
C PRO A 112 -2.41 -6.88 8.97
N ILE A 113 -1.28 -6.22 9.27
CA ILE A 113 -1.11 -4.79 9.04
C ILE A 113 -1.10 -4.47 7.55
N LEU A 114 -0.36 -5.21 6.72
CA LEU A 114 -0.36 -4.98 5.28
C LEU A 114 -1.77 -5.08 4.68
N LYS A 115 -2.52 -6.14 5.03
CA LYS A 115 -3.92 -6.29 4.59
C LYS A 115 -4.78 -5.10 5.01
N THR A 116 -4.60 -4.63 6.24
CA THR A 116 -5.35 -3.49 6.79
C THR A 116 -4.98 -2.17 6.11
N VAL A 117 -3.69 -1.92 5.91
CA VAL A 117 -3.15 -0.75 5.21
C VAL A 117 -3.71 -0.70 3.79
N LEU A 118 -3.54 -1.76 3.01
CA LEU A 118 -4.00 -1.78 1.61
C LEU A 118 -5.52 -1.59 1.50
N ARG A 119 -6.30 -2.22 2.38
CA ARG A 119 -7.76 -2.04 2.41
C ARG A 119 -8.16 -0.60 2.72
N GLN A 120 -7.60 0.00 3.76
CA GLN A 120 -7.94 1.38 4.13
C GLN A 120 -7.46 2.39 3.10
N LEU A 121 -6.34 2.13 2.43
CA LEU A 121 -5.86 2.98 1.33
C LEU A 121 -6.77 2.86 0.10
N ALA A 122 -7.18 1.64 -0.28
CA ALA A 122 -8.11 1.41 -1.38
C ALA A 122 -9.45 2.13 -1.14
N GLN A 123 -10.00 2.05 0.08
CA GLN A 123 -11.25 2.72 0.45
C GLN A 123 -11.15 4.25 0.36
N GLN A 124 -9.95 4.79 0.52
CA GLN A 124 -9.70 6.22 0.48
C GLN A 124 -9.32 6.75 -0.90
N ALA A 125 -8.99 5.86 -1.86
CA ALA A 125 -8.48 6.23 -3.16
C ALA A 125 -9.51 6.99 -4.00
N ALA A 126 -9.14 8.15 -4.52
CA ALA A 126 -9.96 8.94 -5.43
C ALA A 126 -9.94 8.38 -6.87
N GLN A 127 -8.86 7.68 -7.22
CA GLN A 127 -8.63 7.09 -8.53
C GLN A 127 -7.98 5.71 -8.39
N VAL A 128 -8.38 4.80 -9.28
CA VAL A 128 -7.74 3.49 -9.45
C VAL A 128 -6.94 3.52 -10.74
N SER A 129 -5.66 3.15 -10.68
CA SER A 129 -4.80 2.99 -11.85
C SER A 129 -4.68 1.51 -12.21
N VAL A 130 -4.90 1.21 -13.48
CA VAL A 130 -4.68 -0.09 -14.10
C VAL A 130 -3.55 0.10 -15.11
N GLY A 131 -2.44 -0.56 -14.87
CA GLY A 131 -1.36 -0.62 -15.83
C GLY A 131 -1.61 -1.69 -16.89
N LEU A 132 -1.51 -1.29 -18.16
CA LEU A 132 -1.36 -2.20 -19.30
C LEU A 132 0.14 -2.34 -19.56
N ASN A 133 0.68 -3.55 -19.44
CA ASN A 133 2.06 -3.84 -19.77
C ASN A 133 2.13 -4.51 -21.14
N SER A 134 2.75 -3.84 -22.11
CA SER A 134 3.06 -4.41 -23.43
C SER A 134 4.17 -5.46 -23.39
N THR A 135 4.96 -5.45 -22.31
CA THR A 135 6.26 -6.15 -22.17
C THR A 135 6.23 -7.40 -21.28
N LEU A 136 5.04 -7.93 -20.95
CA LEU A 136 4.90 -9.25 -20.33
C LEU A 136 5.24 -10.39 -21.31
N SER A 137 6.42 -10.36 -21.92
CA SER A 137 6.93 -11.47 -22.74
C SER A 137 7.17 -12.75 -21.94
N THR A 138 7.02 -12.70 -20.62
CA THR A 138 6.77 -13.85 -19.76
C THR A 138 5.31 -13.83 -19.33
N PRO A 139 4.57 -14.97 -19.37
CA PRO A 139 3.27 -15.03 -18.73
C PRO A 139 3.48 -14.56 -17.30
N LEU A 140 2.95 -13.37 -16.96
CA LEU A 140 2.93 -12.94 -15.58
C LEU A 140 2.18 -14.05 -14.86
N ASP A 141 2.89 -14.75 -13.99
CA ASP A 141 2.44 -15.98 -13.37
C ASP A 141 0.99 -15.81 -12.91
N THR A 142 0.18 -16.84 -13.17
CA THR A 142 -1.20 -16.94 -12.70
C THR A 142 -1.30 -16.33 -11.30
N PRO A 143 -2.18 -15.34 -11.07
CA PRO A 143 -2.21 -14.59 -9.82
C PRO A 143 -2.23 -15.55 -8.64
N THR A 144 -1.32 -15.35 -7.68
CA THR A 144 -1.23 -16.26 -6.54
C THR A 144 -2.51 -16.19 -5.70
N PRO A 145 -2.88 -17.26 -4.96
CA PRO A 145 -4.04 -17.22 -4.06
C PRO A 145 -3.98 -16.07 -3.06
N ALA A 146 -2.79 -15.66 -2.61
CA ALA A 146 -2.62 -14.52 -1.71
C ALA A 146 -2.94 -13.18 -2.38
N MET A 147 -2.57 -13.01 -3.66
CA MET A 147 -2.94 -11.84 -4.47
C MET A 147 -4.46 -11.78 -4.67
N LEU A 148 -5.09 -12.90 -4.98
CA LEU A 148 -6.54 -13.00 -5.18
C LEU A 148 -7.31 -12.73 -3.89
N ASP A 149 -6.90 -13.32 -2.77
CA ASP A 149 -7.49 -13.08 -1.43
C ASP A 149 -7.45 -11.59 -1.06
N LEU A 150 -6.30 -10.95 -1.31
CA LEU A 150 -6.14 -9.53 -1.05
C LEU A 150 -7.02 -8.69 -1.99
N ALA A 151 -7.00 -8.97 -3.29
CA ALA A 151 -7.78 -8.24 -4.30
C ALA A 151 -9.28 -8.26 -3.98
N ARG A 152 -9.83 -9.42 -3.61
CA ARG A 152 -11.23 -9.57 -3.15
C ARG A 152 -11.57 -8.73 -1.92
N GLY A 153 -10.57 -8.45 -1.10
CA GLY A 153 -10.71 -7.67 0.14
C GLY A 153 -10.55 -6.15 -0.05
N LEU A 154 -10.27 -5.68 -1.26
CA LEU A 154 -10.16 -4.25 -1.58
C LEU A 154 -11.53 -3.69 -2.00
N ALA A 155 -11.86 -2.52 -1.47
CA ALA A 155 -13.03 -1.75 -1.86
C ALA A 155 -12.59 -0.33 -2.18
N PHE A 156 -13.17 0.26 -3.22
CA PHE A 156 -12.78 1.57 -3.76
C PHE A 156 -13.93 2.57 -3.65
N ASP A 157 -14.44 2.73 -2.42
CA ASP A 157 -15.69 3.45 -2.13
C ASP A 157 -15.69 4.92 -2.56
N LYS A 158 -14.50 5.56 -2.58
CA LYS A 158 -14.31 6.96 -2.99
C LYS A 158 -13.82 7.12 -4.42
N ALA A 159 -13.53 6.02 -5.13
CA ALA A 159 -12.93 6.12 -6.45
C ALA A 159 -13.98 6.57 -7.47
N THR A 160 -13.73 7.72 -8.07
CA THR A 160 -14.61 8.29 -9.12
C THR A 160 -14.03 8.13 -10.52
N ARG A 161 -12.77 7.71 -10.61
CA ARG A 161 -11.99 7.61 -11.83
C ARG A 161 -11.24 6.28 -11.90
N VAL A 162 -11.26 5.68 -13.09
CA VAL A 162 -10.34 4.59 -13.45
C VAL A 162 -9.39 5.13 -14.51
N LEU A 163 -8.10 5.09 -14.23
CA LEU A 163 -7.04 5.41 -15.17
C LEU A 163 -6.49 4.11 -15.74
N VAL A 164 -6.50 3.99 -17.06
CA VAL A 164 -5.81 2.93 -17.78
C VAL A 164 -4.62 3.55 -18.48
N ALA A 165 -3.40 3.15 -18.09
CA ALA A 165 -2.17 3.70 -18.62
C ALA A 165 -1.21 2.58 -19.06
N ASN A 166 -0.45 2.82 -20.13
CA ASN A 166 0.68 1.95 -20.44
C ASN A 166 1.83 2.25 -19.46
N ILE A 167 2.26 1.24 -18.71
CA ILE A 167 3.29 1.40 -17.65
C ILE A 167 4.67 1.69 -18.26
N ASP A 168 4.91 1.22 -19.49
CA ASP A 168 6.16 1.50 -20.22
C ASP A 168 6.36 3.01 -20.44
N SER A 169 5.26 3.79 -20.44
CA SER A 169 5.30 5.25 -20.63
C SER A 169 5.63 6.06 -19.38
N LEU A 170 5.61 5.44 -18.18
CA LEU A 170 5.92 6.07 -16.89
C LEU A 170 7.38 5.84 -16.46
N LEU A 171 8.05 4.87 -17.07
CA LEU A 171 9.45 4.53 -16.84
C LEU A 171 10.25 4.81 -18.12
N GLN A 172 10.70 6.05 -18.34
CA GLN A 172 11.51 6.37 -19.53
C GLN A 172 12.87 5.64 -19.51
N ALA A 173 13.01 4.61 -20.34
CA ALA A 173 14.29 4.08 -20.84
C ALA A 173 14.16 3.80 -22.36
N PRO A 174 15.24 3.94 -23.16
CA PRO A 174 15.14 3.95 -24.63
C PRO A 174 14.90 2.55 -25.22
N ALA A 175 14.19 2.56 -26.35
CA ALA A 175 13.42 1.47 -26.93
C ALA A 175 14.18 0.21 -27.39
N ALA A 176 13.50 -0.93 -27.25
CA ALA A 176 13.72 -2.17 -28.00
C ALA A 176 12.43 -2.52 -28.81
N PRO A 177 12.53 -3.26 -29.93
CA PRO A 177 11.44 -3.38 -30.92
C PRO A 177 10.23 -4.22 -30.44
N PRO A 178 9.03 -4.01 -31.04
CA PRO A 178 7.79 -4.58 -30.53
C PRO A 178 7.63 -6.07 -30.86
N ALA A 179 7.35 -6.87 -29.82
CA ALA A 179 6.92 -8.27 -29.89
C ALA A 179 5.43 -8.40 -29.47
N PRO A 180 4.68 -9.44 -29.90
CA PRO A 180 3.22 -9.47 -29.79
C PRO A 180 2.69 -9.77 -28.38
N ALA A 181 1.47 -9.28 -28.13
CA ALA A 181 0.76 -9.03 -26.86
C ALA A 181 0.72 -10.13 -25.78
N PRO A 182 0.68 -9.70 -24.49
CA PRO A 182 -0.27 -10.31 -23.52
C PRO A 182 -0.88 -9.31 -22.50
N GLY A 183 -2.10 -9.59 -22.02
CA GLY A 183 -2.85 -8.72 -21.10
C GLY A 183 -3.77 -9.46 -20.09
N LEU A 184 -3.54 -10.74 -19.82
CA LEU A 184 -4.50 -11.61 -19.10
C LEU A 184 -4.51 -11.46 -17.56
N ALA A 185 -3.38 -11.12 -16.93
CA ALA A 185 -3.28 -11.10 -15.46
C ALA A 185 -3.99 -9.89 -14.81
N ALA A 186 -3.93 -8.71 -15.45
CA ALA A 186 -4.64 -7.53 -14.96
C ALA A 186 -6.16 -7.73 -15.02
N VAL A 187 -6.66 -8.38 -16.07
CA VAL A 187 -8.08 -8.69 -16.24
C VAL A 187 -8.59 -9.62 -15.13
N ALA A 188 -7.86 -10.68 -14.81
CA ALA A 188 -8.25 -11.62 -13.75
C ALA A 188 -8.34 -10.95 -12.36
N ILE A 189 -7.44 -10.02 -12.04
CA ILE A 189 -7.51 -9.26 -10.77
C ILE A 189 -8.72 -8.32 -10.77
N ILE A 190 -9.00 -7.66 -11.90
CA ILE A 190 -10.15 -6.77 -12.03
C ILE A 190 -11.48 -7.52 -11.86
N GLU A 191 -11.59 -8.73 -12.42
CA GLU A 191 -12.79 -9.56 -12.26
C GLU A 191 -13.04 -9.97 -10.81
N GLU A 192 -11.99 -10.11 -10.01
CA GLU A 192 -12.07 -10.51 -8.60
C GLU A 192 -12.35 -9.34 -7.65
N MET A 193 -12.13 -8.11 -8.11
CA MET A 193 -12.52 -6.88 -7.41
C MET A 193 -14.00 -6.57 -7.67
N GLN A 194 -14.88 -7.40 -7.13
CA GLN A 194 -16.32 -7.14 -7.11
C GLN A 194 -16.73 -6.52 -5.76
N PRO A 195 -17.46 -5.39 -5.73
CA PRO A 195 -17.91 -4.62 -6.89
C PRO A 195 -16.83 -3.68 -7.45
N ILE A 196 -16.82 -3.55 -8.78
CA ILE A 196 -16.04 -2.52 -9.50
C ILE A 196 -16.40 -1.16 -8.92
N PRO A 197 -15.44 -0.23 -8.71
CA PRO A 197 -15.73 1.12 -8.24
C PRO A 197 -16.85 1.76 -9.06
N GLN A 198 -17.72 2.55 -8.41
CA GLN A 198 -18.72 3.37 -9.08
C GLN A 198 -18.06 4.56 -9.80
N ALA A 199 -17.18 4.25 -10.74
CA ALA A 199 -16.42 5.22 -11.48
C ALA A 199 -17.35 6.00 -12.41
N SER A 200 -17.30 7.32 -12.28
CA SER A 200 -18.00 8.25 -13.16
C SER A 200 -17.22 8.56 -14.44
N ALA A 201 -15.92 8.21 -14.47
CA ALA A 201 -15.05 8.46 -15.60
C ALA A 201 -14.01 7.34 -15.80
N LEU A 202 -13.84 6.94 -17.06
CA LEU A 202 -12.72 6.13 -17.53
C LEU A 202 -11.77 7.05 -18.29
N VAL A 203 -10.52 7.12 -17.86
CA VAL A 203 -9.46 7.89 -18.52
C VAL A 203 -8.48 6.90 -19.13
N ILE A 204 -8.34 6.93 -20.45
CA ILE A 204 -7.33 6.16 -21.16
C ILE A 204 -6.20 7.13 -21.50
N SER A 205 -5.04 6.96 -20.87
CA SER A 205 -3.89 7.80 -21.14
C SER A 205 -3.05 7.16 -22.24
N GLU A 206 -3.31 7.54 -23.49
CA GLU A 206 -2.43 7.24 -24.61
C GLU A 206 -1.15 8.09 -24.53
N ARG A 207 -0.13 7.55 -23.86
CA ARG A 207 1.22 7.64 -24.42
C ARG A 207 1.50 6.36 -25.21
N MET A 208 0.56 6.00 -26.09
CA MET A 208 0.76 5.00 -27.13
C MET A 208 1.52 5.70 -28.24
N THR A 209 2.85 5.82 -28.11
CA THR A 209 3.65 6.24 -29.25
C THR A 209 3.56 5.15 -30.31
N ALA A 210 2.77 5.43 -31.34
CA ALA A 210 2.91 4.83 -32.64
C ALA A 210 4.33 5.13 -33.16
N ALA A 211 5.10 4.08 -33.42
CA ALA A 211 6.21 4.06 -34.37
C ALA A 211 6.33 2.63 -34.91
#